data_AF-A0AA41SI25-F1
#
_entry.id   AF-A0AA41SI25-F1
#
_cell.length_a   1.000
_cell.length_b   1.000
_cell.length_c   1.000
_cell.angle_alpha   90.00
_cell.angle_beta   90.00
_cell.angle_gamma   90.00
#
_symmetry.space_group_name_H-M   'P 1'
#
loop_
_entity.id
_entity.type
_entity.pdbx_description
1 polymer ?
#
loop_
_entity_poly.entity_id
_entity_poly.type
_entity_poly.pdbx_seq_one_letter_code
_entity_poly.pdbx_strand_id
1 'polypeptide(L)'
;MKEIVRVLKGIEKENRKGTLKLESLHNVFSDLEKRFRYEFEYFNLTSVAFSYTLPLLTESLQEWDPRKNPAGWLYQMSSWKAMLNSCVWEDYVVPLIVPKLGKMFQELEVKPGNLNLGKQRVRFLWIMSWATVVPSHHMVTMLETGFFPKLQDALYHWLCANPNLDEVVQWYLGWKGSLTTELLAHYRVRDELNVCLEMMHQAAEDIEVVAPKNLRVNRQRQFEAQQKAAAFYARLQEEAEADKRRRVTSAGDFNMMPEMSLNEIIEVYAQQNQLSFKPKLGRTHYGHQIYGFGNISVCIDSANQNIFAQTKDSWSMVSLEGLLKMHQNSVTK
;
A
#
# COMPACT_ATOMS: atom_id res chain seq x y z
N MET A 1 -37.97 26.92 19.68
CA MET A 1 -37.83 26.43 21.09
C MET A 1 -39.10 25.82 21.71
N LYS A 2 -40.23 26.54 21.88
CA LYS A 2 -41.45 25.98 22.53
C LYS A 2 -42.01 24.71 21.84
N GLU A 3 -41.93 24.65 20.51
CA GLU A 3 -42.32 23.48 19.71
C GLU A 3 -41.46 22.25 20.03
N ILE A 4 -40.13 22.39 19.96
CA ILE A 4 -39.15 21.33 20.23
C ILE A 4 -39.39 20.72 21.62
N VAL A 5 -39.54 21.56 22.65
CA VAL A 5 -39.81 21.09 24.02
C VAL A 5 -41.13 20.33 24.11
N ARG A 6 -42.18 20.77 23.40
CA ARG A 6 -43.47 20.06 23.36
C ARG A 6 -43.33 18.67 22.76
N VAL A 7 -42.61 18.57 21.64
CA VAL A 7 -42.36 17.31 20.94
C VAL A 7 -41.55 16.34 21.82
N LEU A 8 -40.46 16.81 22.45
CA LEU A 8 -39.64 15.99 23.34
C LEU A 8 -40.42 15.49 24.57
N LYS A 9 -41.29 16.33 25.15
CA LYS A 9 -42.20 15.89 26.23
C LYS A 9 -43.19 14.81 25.76
N GLY A 10 -43.61 14.87 24.49
CA GLY A 10 -44.41 13.83 23.86
C GLY A 10 -43.67 12.48 23.81
N ILE A 11 -42.44 12.50 23.28
CA ILE A 11 -41.56 11.32 23.22
C ILE A 11 -41.33 10.75 24.63
N GLU A 12 -41.01 11.58 25.60
CA GLU A 12 -40.77 11.14 26.98
C GLU A 12 -42.01 10.44 27.58
N LYS A 13 -43.21 10.98 27.32
CA LYS A 13 -44.47 10.39 27.77
C LYS A 13 -44.72 9.02 27.11
N GLU A 14 -44.45 8.88 25.83
CA GLU A 14 -44.56 7.59 25.12
C GLU A 14 -43.53 6.58 25.61
N ASN A 15 -42.31 7.02 25.85
CA ASN A 15 -41.23 6.19 26.39
C ASN A 15 -41.62 5.61 27.76
N ARG A 16 -42.12 6.45 28.68
CA ARG A 16 -42.59 6.03 30.01
C ARG A 16 -43.75 5.03 29.95
N LYS A 17 -44.53 5.03 28.87
CA LYS A 17 -45.63 4.09 28.65
C LYS A 17 -45.21 2.81 27.95
N GLY A 18 -43.97 2.72 27.46
CA GLY A 18 -43.50 1.59 26.64
C GLY A 18 -44.17 1.52 25.26
N THR A 19 -44.79 2.61 24.79
CA THR A 19 -45.48 2.65 23.48
C THR A 19 -44.63 3.27 22.38
N LEU A 20 -43.40 3.68 22.71
CA LEU A 20 -42.49 4.35 21.79
C LEU A 20 -41.98 3.38 20.73
N LYS A 21 -42.10 3.77 19.46
CA LYS A 21 -41.66 2.96 18.31
C LYS A 21 -40.50 3.63 17.59
N LEU A 22 -39.61 2.82 17.05
CA LEU A 22 -38.44 3.28 16.29
C LEU A 22 -38.86 4.13 15.06
N GLU A 23 -39.87 3.70 14.32
CA GLU A 23 -40.36 4.46 13.15
C GLU A 23 -40.93 5.84 13.55
N SER A 24 -41.68 5.90 14.64
CA SER A 24 -42.21 7.16 15.18
C SER A 24 -41.08 8.11 15.57
N LEU A 25 -40.05 7.60 16.24
CA LEU A 25 -38.86 8.39 16.61
C LEU A 25 -38.13 8.94 15.38
N HIS A 26 -37.88 8.09 14.38
CA HIS A 26 -37.22 8.51 13.14
C HIS A 26 -37.99 9.67 12.47
N ASN A 27 -39.31 9.55 12.35
CA ASN A 27 -40.15 10.56 11.72
C ASN A 27 -40.13 11.88 12.50
N VAL A 28 -40.21 11.81 13.83
CA VAL A 28 -40.19 13.00 14.69
C VAL A 28 -38.85 13.71 14.61
N PHE A 29 -37.74 13.00 14.75
CA PHE A 29 -36.41 13.62 14.70
C PHE A 29 -36.06 14.12 13.29
N SER A 30 -36.48 13.42 12.24
CA SER A 30 -36.37 13.90 10.85
C SER A 30 -37.16 15.19 10.60
N ASP A 31 -38.37 15.33 11.16
CA ASP A 31 -39.16 16.57 11.06
C ASP A 31 -38.49 17.72 11.81
N LEU A 32 -37.96 17.44 13.01
CA LEU A 32 -37.24 18.42 13.83
C LEU A 32 -35.97 18.92 13.12
N GLU A 33 -35.18 18.02 12.53
CA GLU A 33 -33.96 18.37 11.79
C GLU A 33 -34.28 19.26 10.59
N LYS A 34 -35.33 18.92 9.83
CA LYS A 34 -35.75 19.69 8.65
C LYS A 34 -36.27 21.09 9.00
N ARG A 35 -37.07 21.20 10.07
CA ARG A 35 -37.76 22.45 10.43
C ARG A 35 -36.94 23.39 11.30
N PHE A 36 -36.02 22.84 12.11
CA PHE A 36 -35.28 23.58 13.12
C PHE A 36 -33.79 23.24 13.10
N ARG A 37 -33.16 23.26 11.92
CA ARG A 37 -31.77 22.81 11.71
C ARG A 37 -30.76 23.48 12.66
N TYR A 38 -30.84 24.81 12.83
CA TYR A 38 -29.92 25.54 13.71
C TYR A 38 -30.08 25.10 15.16
N GLU A 39 -31.30 25.01 15.67
CA GLU A 39 -31.56 24.54 17.03
C GLU A 39 -31.21 23.06 17.21
N PHE A 40 -31.42 22.25 16.18
CA PHE A 40 -31.09 20.83 16.21
C PHE A 40 -29.60 20.61 16.46
N GLU A 41 -28.75 21.38 15.78
CA GLU A 41 -27.30 21.38 15.96
C GLU A 41 -26.91 22.06 17.28
N TYR A 42 -27.41 23.26 17.55
CA TYR A 42 -27.06 24.05 18.74
C TYR A 42 -27.38 23.33 20.06
N PHE A 43 -28.51 22.61 20.13
CA PHE A 43 -28.92 21.86 21.32
C PHE A 43 -28.47 20.38 21.28
N ASN A 44 -27.70 19.97 20.27
CA ASN A 44 -27.27 18.58 20.08
C ASN A 44 -28.43 17.57 20.18
N LEU A 45 -29.53 17.86 19.48
CA LEU A 45 -30.72 16.99 19.50
C LEU A 45 -30.44 15.59 18.93
N THR A 46 -29.35 15.42 18.18
CA THR A 46 -28.82 14.10 17.78
C THR A 46 -28.51 13.22 18.99
N SER A 47 -27.93 13.76 20.07
CA SER A 47 -27.65 13.00 21.30
C SER A 47 -28.94 12.60 22.02
N VAL A 48 -29.95 13.48 21.99
CA VAL A 48 -31.28 13.18 22.54
C VAL A 48 -31.98 12.10 21.72
N ALA A 49 -31.92 12.19 20.38
CA ALA A 49 -32.44 11.14 19.51
C ALA A 49 -31.81 9.80 19.85
N PHE A 50 -30.49 9.79 20.05
CA PHE A 50 -29.73 8.60 20.37
C PHE A 50 -30.13 7.96 21.71
N SER A 51 -30.37 8.75 22.76
CA SER A 51 -30.72 8.22 24.08
C SER A 51 -32.05 7.44 24.09
N TYR A 52 -32.98 7.79 23.21
CA TYR A 52 -34.22 7.03 23.00
C TYR A 52 -34.08 5.91 21.96
N THR A 53 -33.26 6.14 20.93
CA THR A 53 -33.12 5.21 19.80
C THR A 53 -32.29 3.99 20.18
N LEU A 54 -31.19 4.16 20.90
CA LEU A 54 -30.26 3.06 21.20
C LEU A 54 -30.91 1.93 22.00
N PRO A 55 -31.69 2.16 23.07
CA PRO A 55 -32.35 1.07 23.80
C PRO A 55 -33.31 0.28 22.90
N LEU A 56 -34.11 0.99 22.09
CA LEU A 56 -35.07 0.37 21.17
C LEU A 56 -34.37 -0.41 20.06
N LEU A 57 -33.27 0.12 19.51
CA LEU A 57 -32.43 -0.60 18.55
C LEU A 57 -31.82 -1.84 19.16
N THR A 58 -31.31 -1.75 20.39
CA THR A 58 -30.68 -2.87 21.09
C THR A 58 -31.67 -4.00 21.30
N GLU A 59 -32.84 -3.71 21.85
CA GLU A 59 -33.93 -4.67 22.04
C GLU A 59 -34.38 -5.29 20.71
N SER A 60 -34.64 -4.45 19.71
CA SER A 60 -35.18 -4.91 18.43
C SER A 60 -34.15 -5.72 17.62
N LEU A 61 -32.87 -5.33 17.66
CA LEU A 61 -31.79 -6.05 17.00
C LEU A 61 -31.40 -7.30 17.77
N GLN A 62 -31.66 -7.41 19.08
CA GLN A 62 -31.41 -8.63 19.84
C GLN A 62 -32.22 -9.81 19.29
N GLU A 63 -33.51 -9.59 19.01
CA GLU A 63 -34.43 -10.58 18.43
C GLU A 63 -34.18 -10.86 16.94
N TRP A 64 -33.46 -9.96 16.25
CA TRP A 64 -33.18 -10.13 14.84
C TRP A 64 -32.20 -11.29 14.56
N ASP A 65 -32.64 -12.24 13.73
CA ASP A 65 -31.79 -13.28 13.16
C ASP A 65 -31.58 -13.03 11.66
N PRO A 66 -30.37 -12.61 11.23
CA PRO A 66 -30.11 -12.31 9.83
C PRO A 66 -30.15 -13.56 8.93
N ARG A 67 -30.13 -14.78 9.50
CA ARG A 67 -30.27 -16.03 8.73
C ARG A 67 -31.70 -16.25 8.24
N LYS A 68 -32.69 -15.72 8.95
CA LYS A 68 -34.11 -15.83 8.61
C LYS A 68 -34.58 -14.63 7.78
N ASN A 69 -34.14 -13.43 8.17
CA ASN A 69 -34.52 -12.19 7.50
C ASN A 69 -33.31 -11.24 7.37
N PRO A 70 -32.43 -11.46 6.39
CA PRO A 70 -31.18 -10.69 6.25
C PRO A 70 -31.40 -9.23 5.87
N ALA A 71 -32.47 -8.92 5.13
CA ALA A 71 -32.78 -7.57 4.68
C ALA A 71 -33.70 -6.79 5.64
N GLY A 72 -34.31 -7.47 6.62
CA GLY A 72 -35.40 -6.92 7.43
C GLY A 72 -35.09 -5.64 8.21
N TRP A 73 -33.81 -5.41 8.51
CA TRP A 73 -33.33 -4.22 9.22
C TRP A 73 -32.50 -3.28 8.34
N LEU A 74 -32.14 -3.68 7.12
CA LEU A 74 -31.19 -2.94 6.31
C LEU A 74 -31.70 -1.53 5.95
N TYR A 75 -32.98 -1.43 5.58
CA TYR A 75 -33.62 -0.15 5.25
C TYR A 75 -33.68 0.80 6.45
N GLN A 76 -34.10 0.28 7.61
CA GLN A 76 -34.17 1.02 8.86
C GLN A 76 -32.78 1.48 9.27
N MET A 77 -31.79 0.61 9.24
CA MET A 77 -30.42 0.96 9.64
C MET A 77 -29.79 1.99 8.70
N SER A 78 -30.08 1.92 7.40
CA SER A 78 -29.63 2.92 6.43
C SER A 78 -30.22 4.31 6.73
N SER A 79 -31.50 4.36 7.10
CA SER A 79 -32.19 5.61 7.45
C SER A 79 -31.60 6.23 8.72
N TRP A 80 -31.39 5.41 9.76
CA TRP A 80 -30.78 5.86 11.01
C TRP A 80 -29.32 6.27 10.87
N LYS A 81 -28.53 5.56 10.05
CA LYS A 81 -27.13 5.93 9.77
C LYS A 81 -27.02 7.33 9.16
N ALA A 82 -27.97 7.73 8.31
CA ALA A 82 -27.96 9.06 7.71
C ALA A 82 -28.22 10.19 8.71
N MET A 83 -28.98 9.92 9.78
CA MET A 83 -29.36 10.91 10.80
C MET A 83 -28.37 10.97 11.98
N LEU A 84 -27.57 9.93 12.18
CA LEU A 84 -26.70 9.78 13.34
C LEU A 84 -25.23 10.08 13.00
N ASN A 85 -24.47 10.55 14.00
CA ASN A 85 -23.02 10.73 13.89
C ASN A 85 -22.32 9.39 13.61
N SER A 86 -21.38 9.37 12.67
CA SER A 86 -20.56 8.21 12.31
C SER A 86 -19.85 7.57 13.51
N CYS A 87 -19.28 8.35 14.44
CA CYS A 87 -18.57 7.78 15.59
C CYS A 87 -19.54 7.00 16.51
N VAL A 88 -20.70 7.60 16.79
CA VAL A 88 -21.73 6.99 17.64
C VAL A 88 -22.34 5.75 16.96
N TRP A 89 -22.53 5.80 15.65
CA TRP A 89 -22.98 4.63 14.87
C TRP A 89 -22.00 3.47 15.03
N GLU A 90 -20.72 3.75 14.92
CA GLU A 90 -19.65 2.75 15.00
C GLU A 90 -19.46 2.18 16.41
N ASP A 91 -19.57 3.00 17.45
CA ASP A 91 -19.35 2.57 18.83
C ASP A 91 -20.51 1.75 19.40
N TYR A 92 -21.74 1.99 18.93
CA TYR A 92 -22.93 1.45 19.59
C TYR A 92 -23.85 0.61 18.69
N VAL A 93 -23.93 0.88 17.39
CA VAL A 93 -24.83 0.15 16.49
C VAL A 93 -24.11 -0.95 15.74
N VAL A 94 -22.90 -0.67 15.24
CA VAL A 94 -22.07 -1.65 14.55
C VAL A 94 -21.79 -2.91 15.40
N PRO A 95 -21.52 -2.82 16.72
CA PRO A 95 -21.31 -4.01 17.57
C PRO A 95 -22.55 -4.88 17.74
N LEU A 96 -23.76 -4.35 17.49
CA LEU A 96 -25.00 -5.13 17.50
C LEU A 96 -25.18 -5.95 16.22
N ILE A 97 -24.65 -5.46 15.10
CA ILE A 97 -24.83 -6.04 13.76
C ILE A 97 -23.68 -6.98 13.39
N VAL A 98 -22.43 -6.51 13.53
CA VAL A 98 -21.22 -7.18 13.02
C VAL A 98 -21.06 -8.61 13.56
N PRO A 99 -21.24 -8.91 14.85
CA PRO A 99 -21.13 -10.28 15.35
C PRO A 99 -22.14 -11.24 14.72
N LYS A 100 -23.35 -10.76 14.39
CA LYS A 100 -24.40 -11.57 13.76
C LYS A 100 -24.07 -11.86 12.30
N LEU A 101 -23.57 -10.86 11.56
CA LEU A 101 -23.08 -11.04 10.18
C LEU A 101 -21.82 -11.91 10.14
N GLY A 102 -20.91 -11.75 11.10
CA GLY A 102 -19.72 -12.59 11.23
C GLY A 102 -20.06 -14.07 11.39
N LYS A 103 -21.08 -14.40 12.20
CA LYS A 103 -21.60 -15.77 12.29
C LYS A 103 -22.13 -16.30 10.96
N MET A 104 -22.82 -15.46 10.17
CA MET A 104 -23.25 -15.86 8.82
C MET A 104 -22.07 -16.16 7.89
N PHE A 105 -21.00 -15.36 7.94
CA PHE A 105 -19.77 -15.68 7.21
C PHE A 105 -19.15 -17.01 7.67
N GLN A 106 -19.17 -17.31 8.97
CA GLN A 106 -18.69 -18.58 9.51
C GLN A 106 -19.55 -19.79 9.10
N GLU A 107 -20.86 -19.60 8.89
CA GLU A 107 -21.77 -20.64 8.39
C GLU A 107 -21.79 -20.74 6.84
N LEU A 108 -21.21 -19.76 6.14
CA LEU A 108 -21.14 -19.76 4.69
C LEU A 108 -20.28 -20.93 4.19
N GLU A 109 -20.88 -21.81 3.41
CA GLU A 109 -20.13 -22.82 2.66
C GLU A 109 -19.57 -22.20 1.38
N VAL A 110 -18.29 -22.44 1.11
CA VAL A 110 -17.62 -22.09 -0.13
C VAL A 110 -17.06 -23.37 -0.73
N LYS A 111 -17.73 -23.90 -1.75
CA LYS A 111 -17.35 -25.15 -2.41
C LYS A 111 -17.20 -24.94 -3.92
N PRO A 112 -16.22 -25.62 -4.55
CA PRO A 112 -16.10 -25.62 -6.00
C PRO A 112 -17.29 -26.34 -6.65
N GLY A 113 -17.63 -25.96 -7.88
CA GLY A 113 -18.70 -26.59 -8.68
C GLY A 113 -20.03 -25.82 -8.73
N ASN A 114 -20.70 -25.92 -9.88
CA ASN A 114 -21.87 -25.09 -10.23
C ASN A 114 -23.17 -25.44 -9.47
N LEU A 115 -23.29 -26.68 -8.97
CA LEU A 115 -24.57 -27.20 -8.46
C LEU A 115 -25.16 -26.39 -7.29
N ASN A 116 -24.31 -25.76 -6.47
CA ASN A 116 -24.72 -24.98 -5.30
C ASN A 116 -24.25 -23.52 -5.33
N LEU A 117 -23.64 -23.06 -6.43
CA LEU A 117 -23.07 -21.72 -6.55
C LEU A 117 -24.12 -20.63 -6.33
N GLY A 118 -25.34 -20.80 -6.86
CA GLY A 118 -26.43 -19.84 -6.68
C GLY A 118 -26.82 -19.65 -5.21
N LYS A 119 -26.99 -20.73 -4.45
CA LYS A 119 -27.38 -20.67 -3.02
C LYS A 119 -26.28 -20.05 -2.15
N GLN A 120 -25.02 -20.41 -2.39
CA GLN A 120 -23.87 -19.86 -1.67
C GLN A 120 -23.71 -18.36 -1.96
N ARG A 121 -23.78 -17.97 -3.24
CA ARG A 121 -23.67 -16.57 -3.66
C ARG A 121 -24.81 -15.72 -3.13
N VAL A 122 -26.05 -16.20 -3.10
CA VAL A 122 -27.18 -15.44 -2.53
C VAL A 122 -26.94 -15.12 -1.06
N ARG A 123 -26.49 -16.09 -0.26
CA ARG A 123 -26.14 -15.84 1.16
C ARG A 123 -25.02 -14.83 1.30
N PHE A 124 -23.99 -14.92 0.47
CA PHE A 124 -22.90 -13.95 0.47
C PHE A 124 -23.39 -12.54 0.10
N LEU A 125 -24.17 -12.40 -0.98
CA LEU A 125 -24.72 -11.11 -1.42
C LEU A 125 -25.62 -10.46 -0.35
N TRP A 126 -26.34 -11.25 0.44
CA TRP A 126 -27.08 -10.73 1.58
C TRP A 126 -26.16 -10.08 2.61
N ILE A 127 -25.02 -10.68 2.93
CA ILE A 127 -24.06 -10.05 3.85
C ILE A 127 -23.46 -8.81 3.20
N MET A 128 -23.16 -8.86 1.90
CA MET A 128 -22.64 -7.70 1.15
C MET A 128 -23.59 -6.52 1.09
N SER A 129 -24.92 -6.75 1.15
CA SER A 129 -25.90 -5.66 1.20
C SER A 129 -25.72 -4.74 2.42
N TRP A 130 -25.12 -5.24 3.49
CA TRP A 130 -24.79 -4.47 4.69
C TRP A 130 -23.55 -3.58 4.55
N ALA A 131 -22.80 -3.68 3.45
CA ALA A 131 -21.64 -2.81 3.19
C ALA A 131 -22.01 -1.31 3.09
N THR A 132 -23.27 -0.98 2.83
CA THR A 132 -23.73 0.43 2.85
C THR A 132 -23.86 0.99 4.27
N VAL A 133 -24.10 0.11 5.25
CA VAL A 133 -24.37 0.46 6.65
C VAL A 133 -23.15 0.23 7.53
N VAL A 134 -22.47 -0.88 7.36
CA VAL A 134 -21.27 -1.27 8.11
C VAL A 134 -20.04 -0.60 7.51
N PRO A 135 -19.20 0.09 8.30
CA PRO A 135 -17.96 0.68 7.79
C PRO A 135 -17.04 -0.36 7.13
N SER A 136 -16.28 0.08 6.12
CA SER A 136 -15.50 -0.82 5.27
C SER A 136 -14.46 -1.65 6.02
N HIS A 137 -13.79 -1.09 7.03
CA HIS A 137 -12.79 -1.84 7.81
C HIS A 137 -13.39 -3.02 8.61
N HIS A 138 -14.64 -2.91 9.08
CA HIS A 138 -15.36 -4.03 9.71
C HIS A 138 -15.72 -5.11 8.67
N MET A 139 -16.18 -4.69 7.48
CA MET A 139 -16.46 -5.61 6.38
C MET A 139 -15.20 -6.36 5.94
N VAL A 140 -14.07 -5.66 5.78
CA VAL A 140 -12.77 -6.26 5.45
C VAL A 140 -12.36 -7.30 6.50
N THR A 141 -12.45 -6.95 7.78
CA THR A 141 -12.10 -7.85 8.88
C THR A 141 -12.97 -9.11 8.90
N MET A 142 -14.28 -8.98 8.65
CA MET A 142 -15.18 -10.13 8.53
C MET A 142 -14.84 -11.02 7.32
N LEU A 143 -14.49 -10.42 6.18
CA LEU A 143 -14.10 -11.17 4.99
C LEU A 143 -12.79 -11.95 5.20
N GLU A 144 -11.77 -11.33 5.79
CA GLU A 144 -10.49 -11.97 6.08
C GLU A 144 -10.60 -13.12 7.07
N THR A 145 -11.48 -13.00 8.06
CA THR A 145 -11.61 -14.02 9.11
C THR A 145 -12.61 -15.12 8.73
N GLY A 146 -13.69 -14.77 8.02
CA GLY A 146 -14.81 -15.66 7.79
C GLY A 146 -14.95 -16.20 6.36
N PHE A 147 -14.45 -15.48 5.35
CA PHE A 147 -14.68 -15.80 3.93
C PHE A 147 -13.42 -16.23 3.19
N PHE A 148 -12.37 -15.40 3.16
CA PHE A 148 -11.17 -15.66 2.37
C PHE A 148 -10.45 -16.96 2.71
N PRO A 149 -10.31 -17.38 3.99
CA PRO A 149 -9.71 -18.67 4.32
C PRO A 149 -10.45 -19.82 3.65
N LYS A 150 -11.80 -19.78 3.65
CA LYS A 150 -12.62 -20.81 3.01
C LYS A 150 -12.53 -20.78 1.49
N LEU A 151 -12.54 -19.58 0.91
CA LEU A 151 -12.39 -19.39 -0.53
C LEU A 151 -11.04 -19.96 -1.01
N GLN A 152 -9.97 -19.61 -0.32
CA GLN A 152 -8.61 -20.05 -0.63
C GLN A 152 -8.43 -21.55 -0.41
N ASP A 153 -8.92 -22.10 0.70
CA ASP A 153 -8.84 -23.54 0.98
C ASP A 153 -9.64 -24.33 -0.08
N ALA A 154 -10.86 -23.89 -0.41
CA ALA A 154 -11.67 -24.54 -1.45
C ALA A 154 -10.97 -24.50 -2.82
N LEU A 155 -10.36 -23.36 -3.17
CA LEU A 155 -9.61 -23.19 -4.40
C LEU A 155 -8.38 -24.09 -4.43
N TYR A 156 -7.58 -24.10 -3.36
CA TYR A 156 -6.37 -24.91 -3.24
C TYR A 156 -6.67 -26.39 -3.47
N HIS A 157 -7.63 -26.95 -2.72
CA HIS A 157 -7.98 -28.37 -2.87
C HIS A 157 -8.54 -28.68 -4.25
N TRP A 158 -9.28 -27.74 -4.86
CA TRP A 158 -9.80 -27.93 -6.21
C TRP A 158 -8.66 -27.96 -7.24
N LEU A 159 -7.70 -27.03 -7.16
CA LEU A 159 -6.53 -26.98 -8.03
C LEU A 159 -5.64 -28.22 -7.90
N CYS A 160 -5.42 -28.71 -6.67
CA CYS A 160 -4.67 -29.96 -6.45
C CYS A 160 -5.34 -31.19 -7.08
N ALA A 161 -6.65 -31.14 -7.33
CA ALA A 161 -7.39 -32.22 -8.00
C ALA A 161 -7.32 -32.14 -9.55
N ASN A 162 -6.47 -31.26 -10.09
CA ASN A 162 -6.27 -31.01 -11.52
C ASN A 162 -7.60 -30.74 -12.28
N PRO A 163 -8.29 -29.63 -11.96
CA PRO A 163 -9.61 -29.34 -12.50
C PRO A 163 -9.53 -28.66 -13.88
N ASN A 164 -10.68 -28.47 -14.52
CA ASN A 164 -10.76 -27.59 -15.68
C ASN A 164 -10.50 -26.13 -15.24
N LEU A 165 -9.41 -25.53 -15.73
CA LEU A 165 -9.00 -24.18 -15.35
C LEU A 165 -10.00 -23.09 -15.76
N ASP A 166 -10.75 -23.26 -16.84
CA ASP A 166 -11.79 -22.30 -17.25
C ASP A 166 -12.92 -22.26 -16.21
N GLU A 167 -13.33 -23.41 -15.68
CA GLU A 167 -14.32 -23.46 -14.60
C GLU A 167 -13.80 -22.79 -13.33
N VAL A 168 -12.52 -22.96 -13.02
CA VAL A 168 -11.86 -22.30 -11.88
C VAL A 168 -11.88 -20.78 -12.06
N VAL A 169 -11.52 -20.29 -13.24
CA VAL A 169 -11.54 -18.85 -13.57
C VAL A 169 -12.96 -18.30 -13.41
N GLN A 170 -13.97 -18.96 -13.97
CA GLN A 170 -15.36 -18.49 -13.86
C GLN A 170 -15.86 -18.47 -12.42
N TRP A 171 -15.52 -19.50 -11.63
CA TRP A 171 -15.87 -19.57 -10.21
C TRP A 171 -15.21 -18.45 -9.40
N TYR A 172 -13.91 -18.21 -9.61
CA TYR A 172 -13.18 -17.11 -8.98
C TYR A 172 -13.76 -15.75 -9.35
N LEU A 173 -14.02 -15.51 -10.64
CA LEU A 173 -14.62 -14.26 -11.11
C LEU A 173 -16.03 -14.05 -10.55
N GLY A 174 -16.82 -15.12 -10.38
CA GLY A 174 -18.12 -15.07 -9.73
C GLY A 174 -18.06 -14.57 -8.29
N TRP A 175 -17.07 -15.01 -7.51
CA TRP A 175 -16.84 -14.53 -6.14
C TRP A 175 -16.27 -13.11 -6.12
N LYS A 176 -15.23 -12.83 -6.91
CA LYS A 176 -14.62 -11.50 -7.03
C LYS A 176 -15.64 -10.44 -7.45
N GLY A 177 -16.50 -10.75 -8.42
CA GLY A 177 -17.55 -9.86 -8.90
C GLY A 177 -18.72 -9.68 -7.93
N SER A 178 -18.77 -10.45 -6.83
CA SER A 178 -19.78 -10.27 -5.78
C SER A 178 -19.33 -9.26 -4.70
N LEU A 179 -18.08 -8.81 -4.72
CA LEU A 179 -17.54 -7.78 -3.84
C LEU A 179 -17.86 -6.37 -4.38
N THR A 180 -18.02 -5.39 -3.48
CA THR A 180 -18.21 -3.99 -3.89
C THR A 180 -16.91 -3.38 -4.40
N THR A 181 -17.02 -2.31 -5.21
CA THR A 181 -15.84 -1.58 -5.74
C THR A 181 -14.95 -1.02 -4.63
N GLU A 182 -15.55 -0.53 -3.54
CA GLU A 182 -14.82 -0.04 -2.37
C GLU A 182 -13.99 -1.15 -1.71
N LEU A 183 -14.56 -2.35 -1.54
CA LEU A 183 -13.83 -3.47 -0.95
C LEU A 183 -12.74 -4.00 -1.88
N LEU A 184 -13.00 -4.06 -3.19
CA LEU A 184 -11.98 -4.39 -4.19
C LEU A 184 -10.84 -3.36 -4.24
N ALA A 185 -11.09 -2.12 -3.82
CA ALA A 185 -10.07 -1.09 -3.72
C ALA A 185 -9.19 -1.24 -2.46
N HIS A 186 -9.68 -1.92 -1.43
CA HIS A 186 -9.00 -2.07 -0.15
C HIS A 186 -7.78 -3.01 -0.26
N TYR A 187 -6.61 -2.56 0.22
CA TYR A 187 -5.35 -3.29 0.03
C TYR A 187 -5.36 -4.71 0.63
N ARG A 188 -5.96 -4.89 1.82
CA ARG A 188 -6.10 -6.22 2.48
C ARG A 188 -6.91 -7.20 1.64
N VAL A 189 -8.02 -6.75 1.05
CA VAL A 189 -8.85 -7.59 0.16
C VAL A 189 -8.09 -7.93 -1.12
N ARG A 190 -7.36 -6.98 -1.69
CA ARG A 190 -6.50 -7.23 -2.86
C ARG A 190 -5.42 -8.27 -2.53
N ASP A 191 -4.82 -8.20 -1.35
CA ASP A 191 -3.81 -9.15 -0.89
C ASP A 191 -4.36 -10.58 -0.87
N GLU A 192 -5.52 -10.75 -0.25
CA GLU A 192 -6.24 -12.03 -0.15
C GLU A 192 -6.67 -12.58 -1.52
N LEU A 193 -7.09 -11.71 -2.45
CA LEU A 193 -7.39 -12.09 -3.83
C LEU A 193 -6.14 -12.46 -4.63
N ASN A 194 -5.00 -11.80 -4.37
CA ASN A 194 -3.73 -12.10 -5.01
C ASN A 194 -3.19 -13.47 -4.60
N VAL A 195 -3.45 -13.92 -3.36
CA VAL A 195 -3.14 -15.30 -2.94
C VAL A 195 -3.87 -16.32 -3.82
N CYS A 196 -5.15 -16.08 -4.14
CA CYS A 196 -5.89 -16.93 -5.06
C CYS A 196 -5.30 -16.93 -6.48
N LEU A 197 -4.95 -15.74 -7.00
CA LEU A 197 -4.37 -15.59 -8.33
C LEU A 197 -3.02 -16.30 -8.45
N GLU A 198 -2.17 -16.20 -7.42
CA GLU A 198 -0.88 -16.88 -7.37
C GLU A 198 -1.06 -18.41 -7.44
N MET A 199 -2.00 -18.99 -6.69
CA MET A 199 -2.28 -20.42 -6.77
C MET A 199 -2.81 -20.83 -8.14
N MET A 200 -3.69 -20.02 -8.75
CA MET A 200 -4.19 -20.27 -10.10
C MET A 200 -3.08 -20.19 -11.16
N HIS A 201 -2.14 -19.26 -11.00
CA HIS A 201 -0.98 -19.11 -11.88
C HIS A 201 -0.05 -20.33 -11.78
N GLN A 202 0.28 -20.77 -10.57
CA GLN A 202 1.07 -21.98 -10.34
C GLN A 202 0.43 -23.21 -11.01
N ALA A 203 -0.89 -23.38 -10.85
CA ALA A 203 -1.62 -24.46 -11.51
C ALA A 203 -1.61 -24.36 -13.04
N ALA A 204 -1.69 -23.15 -13.60
CA ALA A 204 -1.66 -22.93 -15.04
C ALA A 204 -0.26 -23.15 -15.66
N GLU A 205 0.80 -22.99 -14.88
CA GLU A 205 2.19 -23.26 -15.27
C GLU A 205 2.63 -24.71 -14.98
N ASP A 206 1.70 -25.60 -14.59
CA ASP A 206 1.98 -26.97 -14.15
C ASP A 206 2.99 -27.05 -12.97
N ILE A 207 3.06 -26.00 -12.16
CA ILE A 207 3.85 -25.93 -10.93
C ILE A 207 3.01 -26.47 -9.77
N GLU A 208 3.64 -27.19 -8.84
CA GLU A 208 2.99 -27.64 -7.61
C GLU A 208 2.39 -26.45 -6.86
N VAL A 209 1.06 -26.47 -6.68
CA VAL A 209 0.34 -25.39 -6.04
C VAL A 209 0.71 -25.32 -4.56
N VAL A 210 1.21 -24.17 -4.12
CA VAL A 210 1.59 -23.94 -2.73
C VAL A 210 0.38 -23.54 -1.90
N ALA A 211 0.21 -24.17 -0.74
CA ALA A 211 -0.90 -23.88 0.16
C ALA A 211 -0.97 -22.39 0.59
N PRO A 212 -2.17 -21.81 0.77
CA PRO A 212 -2.35 -20.38 1.06
C PRO A 212 -1.56 -19.86 2.27
N LYS A 213 -1.46 -20.66 3.34
CA LYS A 213 -0.69 -20.31 4.55
C LYS A 213 0.81 -20.20 4.25
N ASN A 214 1.34 -21.11 3.43
CA ASN A 214 2.75 -21.13 3.07
C ASN A 214 3.09 -19.98 2.12
N LEU A 215 2.20 -19.59 1.22
CA LEU A 215 2.37 -18.39 0.38
C LEU A 215 2.56 -17.12 1.22
N ARG A 216 1.74 -16.93 2.26
CA ARG A 216 1.88 -15.79 3.19
C ARG A 216 3.22 -15.83 3.93
N VAL A 217 3.61 -16.99 4.44
CA VAL A 217 4.90 -17.18 5.13
C VAL A 217 6.08 -16.91 4.19
N ASN A 218 6.02 -17.38 2.95
CA ASN A 218 7.06 -17.16 1.95
C ASN A 218 7.21 -15.68 1.63
N ARG A 219 6.09 -14.96 1.44
CA ARG A 219 6.09 -13.51 1.20
C ARG A 219 6.70 -12.75 2.38
N GLN A 220 6.31 -13.11 3.61
CA GLN A 220 6.87 -12.51 4.82
C GLN A 220 8.39 -12.72 4.90
N ARG A 221 8.86 -13.95 4.64
CA ARG A 221 10.30 -14.27 4.61
C ARG A 221 11.05 -13.50 3.53
N GLN A 222 10.47 -13.36 2.33
CA GLN A 222 11.07 -12.58 1.24
C GLN A 222 11.19 -11.11 1.62
N PHE A 223 10.16 -10.54 2.24
CA PHE A 223 10.18 -9.16 2.71
C PHE A 223 11.23 -8.94 3.80
N GLU A 224 11.34 -9.84 4.78
CA GLU A 224 12.38 -9.80 5.81
C GLU A 224 13.79 -9.94 5.23
N ALA A 225 13.97 -10.83 4.24
CA ALA A 225 15.25 -10.98 3.55
C ALA A 225 15.64 -9.70 2.80
N GLN A 226 14.69 -9.05 2.12
CA GLN A 226 14.92 -7.77 1.45
C GLN A 226 15.27 -6.66 2.45
N GLN A 227 14.56 -6.57 3.58
CA GLN A 227 14.90 -5.59 4.62
C GLN A 227 16.30 -5.82 5.20
N LYS A 228 16.67 -7.07 5.47
CA LYS A 228 18.02 -7.42 5.96
C LYS A 228 19.08 -7.06 4.93
N ALA A 229 18.85 -7.35 3.65
CA ALA A 229 19.74 -6.97 2.57
C ALA A 229 19.89 -5.43 2.49
N ALA A 230 18.78 -4.69 2.51
CA ALA A 230 18.79 -3.23 2.49
C ALA A 230 19.54 -2.64 3.69
N ALA A 231 19.30 -3.14 4.90
CA ALA A 231 20.00 -2.72 6.11
C ALA A 231 21.50 -3.06 6.08
N PHE A 232 21.86 -4.21 5.50
CA PHE A 232 23.26 -4.59 5.29
C PHE A 232 23.96 -3.62 4.33
N TYR A 233 23.35 -3.31 3.19
CA TYR A 233 23.89 -2.33 2.25
C TYR A 233 23.97 -0.92 2.84
N ALA A 234 22.98 -0.50 3.63
CA ALA A 234 23.02 0.80 4.33
C ALA A 234 24.18 0.88 5.33
N ARG A 235 24.43 -0.18 6.10
CA ARG A 235 25.59 -0.23 7.02
C ARG A 235 26.93 -0.17 6.29
N LEU A 236 27.06 -0.85 5.15
CA LEU A 236 28.27 -0.76 4.32
C LEU A 236 28.50 0.67 3.81
N GLN A 237 27.43 1.37 3.43
CA GLN A 237 27.51 2.78 3.02
C GLN A 237 27.91 3.68 4.19
N GLU A 238 27.30 3.52 5.36
CA GLU A 238 27.66 4.27 6.57
C GLU A 238 29.11 4.02 7.01
N GLU A 239 29.59 2.78 6.94
CA GLU A 239 30.97 2.42 7.28
C GLU A 239 31.96 3.03 6.28
N ALA A 240 31.66 2.99 4.98
CA ALA A 240 32.45 3.65 3.95
C ALA A 240 32.48 5.18 4.13
N GLU A 241 31.37 5.80 4.52
CA GLU A 241 31.30 7.23 4.84
C GLU A 241 32.04 7.57 6.15
N ALA A 242 31.95 6.72 7.17
CA ALA A 242 32.67 6.88 8.43
C ALA A 242 34.18 6.73 8.25
N ASP A 243 34.64 5.80 7.42
CA ASP A 243 36.05 5.65 7.07
C ASP A 243 36.57 6.85 6.27
N LYS A 244 35.77 7.42 5.36
CA LYS A 244 36.09 8.72 4.74
C LYS A 244 36.24 9.82 5.79
N ARG A 245 35.33 9.91 6.77
CA ARG A 245 35.42 10.89 7.87
C ARG A 245 36.64 10.66 8.77
N ARG A 246 36.95 9.40 9.12
CA ARG A 246 38.11 9.04 9.95
C ARG A 246 39.43 9.42 9.29
N ARG A 247 39.56 9.19 7.98
CA ARG A 247 40.72 9.64 7.18
C ARG A 247 40.87 11.16 7.19
N VAL A 248 39.75 11.90 7.20
CA VAL A 248 39.77 13.38 7.32
C VAL A 248 40.19 13.82 8.73
N THR A 249 39.78 13.13 9.79
CA THR A 249 40.09 13.53 11.17
C THR A 249 41.45 13.05 11.68
N SER A 250 42.04 11.98 11.15
CA SER A 250 43.40 11.53 11.51
C SER A 250 44.51 12.29 10.78
N ALA A 251 44.15 13.20 9.86
CA ALA A 251 45.06 14.13 9.20
C ALA A 251 45.25 15.43 10.01
N GLY A 252 45.13 15.35 11.33
CA GLY A 252 45.61 16.39 12.24
C GLY A 252 47.13 16.29 12.39
N ASP A 253 47.81 17.34 11.93
CA ASP A 253 49.24 17.61 12.03
C ASP A 253 50.17 16.83 11.07
N PHE A 254 50.59 17.53 10.01
CA PHE A 254 51.57 17.15 8.97
C PHE A 254 51.09 16.20 7.86
N ASN A 255 50.23 16.68 6.96
CA ASN A 255 50.60 16.94 5.55
C ASN A 255 49.36 17.45 4.79
N MET A 256 49.38 18.71 4.37
CA MET A 256 48.40 19.23 3.41
C MET A 256 48.65 18.61 2.03
N MET A 257 47.87 17.61 1.63
CA MET A 257 47.47 17.46 0.22
C MET A 257 46.04 16.91 0.17
N PRO A 258 45.07 17.64 -0.43
CA PRO A 258 43.81 17.04 -0.86
C PRO A 258 44.13 15.88 -1.81
N GLU A 259 43.29 14.83 -1.86
CA GLU A 259 43.33 13.88 -2.98
C GLU A 259 43.17 14.67 -4.28
N MET A 260 44.29 14.94 -4.96
CA MET A 260 44.30 15.71 -6.21
C MET A 260 43.58 14.90 -7.28
N SER A 261 42.65 15.52 -7.99
CA SER A 261 42.02 14.87 -9.15
C SER A 261 43.09 14.52 -10.20
N LEU A 262 42.87 13.50 -11.04
CA LEU A 262 43.86 13.11 -12.07
C LEU A 262 44.24 14.32 -12.96
N ASN A 263 43.30 15.24 -13.22
CA ASN A 263 43.56 16.51 -13.88
C ASN A 263 44.55 17.40 -13.11
N GLU A 264 44.35 17.56 -11.79
CA GLU A 264 45.24 18.32 -10.92
C GLU A 264 46.63 17.67 -10.81
N ILE A 265 46.71 16.33 -10.76
CA ILE A 265 47.99 15.60 -10.77
C ILE A 265 48.74 15.88 -12.08
N ILE A 266 48.06 15.80 -13.23
CA ILE A 266 48.68 16.12 -14.53
C ILE A 266 49.09 17.60 -14.58
N GLU A 267 48.27 18.51 -14.06
CA GLU A 267 48.55 19.94 -14.05
C GLU A 267 49.77 20.27 -13.19
N VAL A 268 49.84 19.74 -11.97
CA VAL A 268 51.00 19.89 -11.07
C VAL A 268 52.25 19.28 -11.71
N TYR A 269 52.13 18.09 -12.32
CA TYR A 269 53.25 17.46 -13.00
C TYR A 269 53.72 18.27 -14.23
N ALA A 270 52.81 18.90 -14.96
CA ALA A 270 53.15 19.82 -16.05
C ALA A 270 53.92 21.04 -15.51
N GLN A 271 53.40 21.67 -14.45
CA GLN A 271 54.00 22.86 -13.83
C GLN A 271 55.41 22.57 -13.29
N GLN A 272 55.60 21.43 -12.62
CA GLN A 272 56.92 21.00 -12.12
C GLN A 272 57.95 20.85 -13.24
N ASN A 273 57.51 20.48 -14.44
CA ASN A 273 58.35 20.36 -15.63
C ASN A 273 58.30 21.61 -16.53
N GLN A 274 57.77 22.72 -16.02
CA GLN A 274 57.67 24.01 -16.73
C GLN A 274 56.81 23.95 -18.02
N LEU A 275 55.82 23.07 -18.02
CA LEU A 275 54.85 22.88 -19.10
C LEU A 275 53.46 23.37 -18.71
N SER A 276 52.66 23.74 -19.70
CA SER A 276 51.25 24.09 -19.49
C SER A 276 50.34 22.88 -19.73
N PHE A 277 49.36 22.70 -18.85
CA PHE A 277 48.22 21.80 -19.06
C PHE A 277 46.93 22.61 -19.21
N LYS A 278 46.38 22.72 -20.43
CA LYS A 278 45.19 23.57 -20.69
C LYS A 278 44.19 22.92 -21.63
N PRO A 279 42.87 23.12 -21.43
CA PRO A 279 41.85 22.55 -22.32
C PRO A 279 41.91 23.18 -23.71
N LYS A 280 41.79 22.35 -24.75
CA LYS A 280 41.59 22.81 -26.13
C LYS A 280 40.09 22.91 -26.40
N LEU A 281 39.52 24.08 -26.10
CA LEU A 281 38.08 24.35 -26.16
C LEU A 281 37.47 23.89 -27.50
N GLY A 282 36.36 23.14 -27.43
CA GLY A 282 35.63 22.62 -28.60
C GLY A 282 36.21 21.34 -29.22
N ARG A 283 37.26 20.73 -28.64
CA ARG A 283 37.81 19.46 -29.11
C ARG A 283 37.59 18.33 -28.11
N THR A 284 36.97 17.25 -28.57
CA THR A 284 36.73 16.03 -27.79
C THR A 284 37.21 14.78 -28.55
N HIS A 285 37.53 13.73 -27.82
CA HIS A 285 37.85 12.41 -28.36
C HIS A 285 37.14 11.34 -27.52
N TYR A 286 36.32 10.50 -28.17
CA TYR A 286 35.41 9.56 -27.50
C TYR A 286 34.59 10.20 -26.35
N GLY A 287 34.08 11.41 -26.55
CA GLY A 287 33.27 12.14 -25.55
C GLY A 287 34.06 12.81 -24.42
N HIS A 288 35.37 12.58 -24.34
CA HIS A 288 36.23 13.17 -23.32
C HIS A 288 36.92 14.45 -23.84
N GLN A 289 37.10 15.45 -22.97
CA GLN A 289 37.74 16.72 -23.31
C GLN A 289 39.23 16.52 -23.64
N ILE A 290 39.70 17.14 -24.73
CA ILE A 290 41.13 17.16 -25.06
C ILE A 290 41.81 18.34 -24.37
N TYR A 291 42.95 18.06 -23.73
CA TYR A 291 43.86 19.01 -23.12
C TYR A 291 45.18 19.05 -23.92
N GLY A 292 45.90 20.16 -23.84
CA GLY A 292 47.30 20.25 -24.28
C GLY A 292 48.22 20.12 -23.08
N PHE A 293 49.13 19.14 -23.10
CA PHE A 293 50.26 19.00 -22.18
C PHE A 293 51.53 19.39 -22.95
N GLY A 294 51.95 20.65 -22.81
CA GLY A 294 52.94 21.25 -23.72
C GLY A 294 52.47 21.15 -25.18
N ASN A 295 53.27 20.50 -26.03
CA ASN A 295 52.95 20.28 -27.45
C ASN A 295 52.11 19.03 -27.72
N ILE A 296 51.83 18.21 -26.71
CA ILE A 296 51.12 16.93 -26.86
C ILE A 296 49.63 17.11 -26.56
N SER A 297 48.77 16.56 -27.41
CA SER A 297 47.33 16.50 -27.15
C SER A 297 47.01 15.27 -26.30
N VAL A 298 46.29 15.48 -25.20
CA VAL A 298 46.00 14.47 -24.18
C VAL A 298 44.50 14.42 -23.90
N CYS A 299 43.99 13.23 -23.63
CA CYS A 299 42.59 12.95 -23.33
C CYS A 299 42.55 12.08 -22.06
N ILE A 300 41.63 12.37 -21.15
CA ILE A 300 41.59 11.75 -19.81
C ILE A 300 40.26 11.05 -19.62
N ASP A 301 40.33 9.76 -19.30
CA ASP A 301 39.18 8.97 -18.85
C ASP A 301 39.21 8.92 -17.32
N SER A 302 38.42 9.79 -16.68
CA SER A 302 38.35 9.89 -15.22
C SER A 302 37.67 8.69 -14.57
N ALA A 303 36.84 7.94 -15.29
CA ALA A 303 36.14 6.77 -14.73
C ALA A 303 37.11 5.59 -14.56
N ASN A 304 38.02 5.41 -15.52
CA ASN A 304 39.02 4.33 -15.48
C ASN A 304 40.43 4.80 -15.08
N GLN A 305 40.59 6.09 -14.72
CA GLN A 305 41.87 6.72 -14.35
C GLN A 305 42.98 6.56 -15.41
N ASN A 306 42.61 6.61 -16.70
CA ASN A 306 43.53 6.40 -17.82
C ASN A 306 43.85 7.71 -18.56
N ILE A 307 45.10 7.82 -19.01
CA ILE A 307 45.61 8.96 -19.80
C ILE A 307 45.92 8.49 -21.21
N PHE A 308 45.38 9.17 -22.21
CA PHE A 308 45.64 8.90 -23.62
C PHE A 308 46.34 10.09 -24.27
N ALA A 309 47.38 9.84 -25.06
CA ALA A 309 48.09 10.87 -25.83
C ALA A 309 47.96 10.63 -27.33
N GLN A 310 47.86 11.73 -28.07
CA GLN A 310 47.83 11.71 -29.52
C GLN A 310 49.25 11.56 -30.08
N THR A 311 49.48 10.46 -30.79
CA THR A 311 50.65 10.26 -31.65
C THR A 311 50.30 10.63 -33.10
N LYS A 312 51.24 10.46 -34.06
CA LYS A 312 51.05 10.91 -35.45
C LYS A 312 49.76 10.36 -36.10
N ASP A 313 49.40 9.11 -35.81
CA ASP A 313 48.28 8.43 -36.48
C ASP A 313 47.27 7.77 -35.52
N SER A 314 47.47 7.81 -34.20
CA SER A 314 46.56 7.17 -33.23
C SER A 314 46.67 7.71 -31.80
N TRP A 315 45.65 7.42 -30.98
CA TRP A 315 45.65 7.68 -29.55
C TRP A 315 46.09 6.43 -28.79
N SER A 316 47.11 6.56 -27.94
CA SER A 316 47.64 5.47 -27.13
C SER A 316 47.60 5.82 -25.65
N MET A 317 47.33 4.82 -24.80
CA MET A 317 47.42 4.98 -23.34
C MET A 317 48.88 5.21 -22.93
N VAL A 318 49.11 6.19 -22.06
CA VAL A 318 50.46 6.60 -21.64
C VAL A 318 50.50 6.95 -20.16
N SER A 319 51.68 6.85 -19.55
CA SER A 319 51.93 7.38 -18.20
C SER A 319 52.36 8.85 -18.24
N LEU A 320 52.37 9.53 -17.09
CA LEU A 320 52.88 10.90 -16.94
C LEU A 320 54.32 11.06 -17.44
N GLU A 321 55.21 10.11 -17.10
CA GLU A 321 56.59 10.10 -17.60
C GLU A 321 56.64 9.91 -19.12
N GLY A 322 55.72 9.11 -19.67
CA GLY A 322 55.56 8.93 -21.11
C GLY A 322 55.20 10.23 -21.83
N LEU A 323 54.27 11.00 -21.26
CA LEU A 323 53.88 12.32 -21.78
C LEU A 323 55.06 13.29 -21.86
N LEU A 324 55.88 13.34 -20.81
CA LEU A 324 57.05 14.22 -20.77
C LEU A 324 58.09 13.84 -21.84
N LYS A 325 58.38 12.54 -21.99
CA LYS A 325 59.27 12.03 -23.05
C LYS A 325 58.74 12.35 -24.45
N MET A 326 57.43 12.19 -24.67
CA MET A 326 56.79 12.55 -25.93
C MET A 326 56.93 14.05 -26.25
N HIS A 327 56.76 14.91 -25.24
CA HIS A 327 56.97 16.34 -25.41
C HIS A 327 58.43 16.68 -25.76
N GLN A 328 59.40 16.15 -25.02
CA GLN A 328 60.83 16.41 -25.28
C GLN A 328 61.25 15.99 -26.71
N ASN A 329 60.76 14.85 -27.17
CA ASN A 329 60.99 14.35 -28.54
C ASN A 329 60.29 15.18 -29.62
N SER A 330 59.22 15.91 -29.28
CA SER A 330 58.51 16.81 -30.20
C SER A 330 59.20 18.16 -30.38
N VAL A 331 60.12 18.53 -29.48
CA VAL A 331 60.86 19.80 -29.50
C VAL A 331 62.25 19.64 -30.15
N THR A 332 62.79 18.42 -30.18
CA THR A 332 64.09 18.08 -30.81
C THR A 332 64.01 17.72 -32.30
N LYS A 333 62.80 17.69 -32.87
CA LYS A 333 62.52 17.57 -34.30
C LYS A 333 62.00 18.89 -34.83
#